data_AF-A0A7J4F6L9-F1
#
_entry.id   AF-A0A7J4F6L9-F1
#
_cell.length_a   1.000
_cell.length_b   1.000
_cell.length_c   1.000
_cell.angle_alpha   90.00
_cell.angle_beta   90.00
_cell.angle_gamma   90.00
#
_symmetry.space_group_name_H-M   'P 1'
#
loop_
_entity.id
_entity.type
_entity.pdbx_description
1 polymer ?
#
loop_
_entity_poly.entity_id
_entity_poly.type
_entity_poly.pdbx_seq_one_letter_code
_entity_poly.pdbx_strand_id
1 'polypeptide(L)'
;MKVTLRVKEAHSADPGYSRARIDHDTREKMGIKLGDPIVIEGVRETSAVAYRLYPEEEGRGIIRMDGILRKNAGVSVDDTVTIRKADASDAVRVTLAFYQKSPDLEVDDEFIGYVSRNLLMRPMLKGDIMAVPISAFNARFLPFRVLETEPEGVVVVTKGTELVIASEVVAEEEARPMGITYEEIGGLKDELMRIREMIEFPLKRPELFRRLGIDPPRGVLLYGPPGTGKTLIAKAVANESGATFFTIQGPEIVSKYYGESEEHLRRKFEMAEEHAPAIVFIDEID
;
A
#
# COMPACT_ATOMS: atom_id res chain seq x y z
N MET A 1 10.51 24.71 2.05
CA MET A 1 11.28 24.01 3.10
C MET A 1 10.90 22.54 3.09
N LYS A 2 11.86 21.64 3.29
CA LYS A 2 11.67 20.18 3.28
C LYS A 2 11.97 19.62 4.69
N VAL A 3 11.22 18.62 5.13
CA VAL A 3 11.45 17.91 6.41
C VAL A 3 11.41 16.41 6.17
N THR A 4 12.40 15.69 6.71
CA THR A 4 12.45 14.23 6.63
C THR A 4 11.78 13.62 7.86
N LEU A 5 10.86 12.69 7.62
CA LEU A 5 10.09 12.00 8.66
C LEU A 5 10.16 10.49 8.46
N ARG A 6 10.01 9.73 9.54
CA ARG A 6 9.91 8.27 9.48
C ARG A 6 8.46 7.84 9.25
N VAL A 7 8.25 6.96 8.30
CA VAL A 7 6.93 6.42 7.94
C VAL A 7 6.45 5.47 9.03
N LYS A 8 5.19 5.64 9.44
CA LYS A 8 4.47 4.75 10.34
C LYS A 8 3.12 4.37 9.75
N GLU A 9 2.61 3.23 10.17
CA GLU A 9 1.30 2.71 9.78
C GLU A 9 0.19 3.71 10.14
N ALA A 10 -0.85 3.80 9.32
CA ALA A 10 -2.04 4.57 9.69
C ALA A 10 -2.83 3.86 10.79
N HIS A 11 -3.72 4.58 11.47
CA HIS A 11 -4.75 3.91 12.26
C HIS A 11 -5.83 3.36 11.33
N SER A 12 -6.50 2.28 11.73
CA SER A 12 -7.53 1.58 10.95
C SER A 12 -8.73 2.46 10.51
N ALA A 13 -8.89 3.66 11.07
CA ALA A 13 -9.95 4.60 10.71
C ALA A 13 -9.58 5.60 9.59
N ASP A 14 -8.32 5.64 9.17
CA ASP A 14 -7.81 6.55 8.14
C ASP A 14 -7.55 5.97 6.72
N PRO A 15 -7.67 4.65 6.42
CA PRO A 15 -7.34 4.14 5.08
C PRO A 15 -8.16 4.76 3.95
N GLY A 16 -7.51 5.05 2.84
CA GLY A 16 -8.14 5.35 1.56
C GLY A 16 -8.54 6.80 1.35
N TYR A 17 -8.16 7.73 2.24
CA TYR A 17 -8.54 9.15 2.17
C TYR A 17 -7.39 10.10 1.79
N SER A 18 -6.24 9.58 1.38
CA SER A 18 -5.04 10.37 1.05
C SER A 18 -4.60 11.29 2.21
N ARG A 19 -4.69 10.79 3.45
CA ARG A 19 -4.34 11.55 4.65
C ARG A 19 -2.94 11.20 5.13
N ALA A 20 -2.16 12.23 5.44
CA ALA A 20 -0.87 12.09 6.10
C ALA A 20 -0.91 12.82 7.44
N ARG A 21 -0.69 12.11 8.54
CA ARG A 21 -0.66 12.73 9.88
C ARG A 21 0.76 13.09 10.27
N ILE A 22 0.97 14.36 10.63
CA ILE A 22 2.27 14.93 11.01
C ILE A 22 2.12 15.82 12.25
N ASP A 23 3.20 15.90 13.02
CA ASP A 23 3.23 16.65 14.29
C ASP A 23 3.08 18.17 14.08
N HIS A 24 2.81 18.88 15.17
CA HIS A 24 2.66 20.33 15.19
C HIS A 24 3.94 21.03 14.71
N ASP A 25 5.08 20.66 15.28
CA ASP A 25 6.36 21.33 15.02
C ASP A 25 6.79 21.22 13.56
N THR A 26 6.55 20.07 12.91
CA THR A 26 6.83 19.90 11.48
C THR A 26 5.93 20.79 10.64
N ARG A 27 4.62 20.85 10.96
CA ARG A 27 3.67 21.73 10.25
C ARG A 27 4.03 23.19 10.39
N GLU A 28 4.36 23.63 11.59
CA GLU A 28 4.72 25.01 11.89
C GLU A 28 6.00 25.41 11.15
N LYS A 29 7.06 24.59 11.21
CA LYS A 29 8.31 24.82 10.47
C LYS A 29 8.10 24.97 8.96
N MET A 30 7.09 24.30 8.42
CA MET A 30 6.81 24.28 6.98
C MET A 30 5.72 25.27 6.55
N GLY A 31 5.06 25.96 7.48
CA GLY A 31 3.91 26.83 7.18
C GLY A 31 2.71 26.06 6.60
N ILE A 32 2.49 24.82 7.06
CA ILE A 32 1.40 23.93 6.63
C ILE A 32 0.25 24.03 7.63
N LYS A 33 -0.97 24.28 7.14
CA LYS A 33 -2.20 24.19 7.94
C LYS A 33 -2.82 22.81 7.83
N LEU A 34 -3.72 22.48 8.76
CA LEU A 34 -4.53 21.27 8.63
C LEU A 34 -5.43 21.39 7.39
N GLY A 35 -5.46 20.35 6.57
CA GLY A 35 -6.18 20.37 5.29
C GLY A 35 -5.34 20.85 4.10
N ASP A 36 -4.15 21.43 4.31
CA ASP A 36 -3.29 21.83 3.20
C ASP A 36 -2.77 20.57 2.47
N PRO A 37 -2.67 20.62 1.14
CA PRO A 37 -2.00 19.58 0.37
C PRO A 37 -0.49 19.62 0.60
N ILE A 38 0.11 18.45 0.71
CA ILE A 38 1.55 18.24 0.85
C ILE A 38 2.05 17.28 -0.22
N VAL A 39 3.31 17.43 -0.59
CA VAL A 39 4.04 16.43 -1.39
C VAL A 39 4.86 15.56 -0.46
N ILE A 40 4.81 14.27 -0.71
CA ILE A 40 5.62 13.24 -0.04
C ILE A 40 6.57 12.67 -1.08
N GLU A 41 7.87 12.86 -0.84
CA GLU A 41 8.96 12.40 -1.69
C GLU A 41 9.53 11.11 -1.07
N GLY A 42 9.15 9.98 -1.66
CA GLY A 42 9.74 8.67 -1.39
C GLY A 42 10.64 8.23 -2.54
N VAL A 43 10.51 6.97 -2.98
CA VAL A 43 11.07 6.53 -4.28
C VAL A 43 10.36 7.22 -5.44
N ARG A 44 9.08 7.52 -5.24
CA ARG A 44 8.25 8.34 -6.14
C ARG A 44 7.65 9.50 -5.35
N GLU A 45 7.33 10.59 -6.05
CA GLU A 45 6.53 11.66 -5.46
C GLU A 45 5.05 11.27 -5.47
N THR A 46 4.37 11.58 -4.37
CA THR A 46 2.90 11.49 -4.25
C THR A 46 2.39 12.68 -3.44
N SER A 47 1.08 12.81 -3.30
CA SER A 47 0.46 13.90 -2.56
C SER A 47 -0.53 13.39 -1.52
N ALA A 48 -0.70 14.19 -0.46
CA ALA A 48 -1.62 13.89 0.63
C ALA A 48 -2.16 15.18 1.26
N VAL A 49 -3.23 15.04 2.02
CA VAL A 49 -3.75 16.10 2.88
C VAL A 49 -3.07 16.02 4.24
N ALA A 50 -2.52 17.14 4.72
CA ALA A 50 -1.93 17.21 6.06
C ALA A 50 -3.00 17.17 7.15
N TYR A 51 -2.89 16.18 8.04
CA TYR A 51 -3.73 16.00 9.22
C TYR A 51 -2.90 16.01 10.50
N ARG A 52 -3.60 16.18 11.63
CA ARG A 52 -2.97 16.17 12.95
C ARG A 52 -2.49 14.77 13.31
N LEU A 53 -1.26 14.66 13.80
CA LEU A 53 -0.78 13.47 14.49
C LEU A 53 -1.51 13.27 15.83
N TYR A 54 -1.45 12.04 16.35
CA TYR A 54 -2.02 11.73 17.64
C TYR A 54 -1.24 12.45 18.75
N PRO A 55 -1.92 13.02 19.77
CA PRO A 55 -1.26 13.78 20.83
C PRO A 55 -0.11 13.02 21.52
N GLU A 56 -0.22 11.71 21.65
CA GLU A 56 0.77 10.84 22.31
C GLU A 56 2.03 10.63 21.46
N GLU A 57 2.01 11.04 20.20
CA GLU A 57 3.08 10.83 19.22
C GLU A 57 3.71 12.12 18.68
N GLU A 58 3.26 13.28 19.16
CA GLU A 58 3.80 14.58 18.82
C GLU A 58 5.32 14.64 19.08
N GLY A 59 6.07 15.29 18.19
CA GLY A 59 7.52 15.48 18.31
C GLY A 59 8.39 14.25 18.02
N ARG A 60 7.80 13.12 17.59
CA ARG A 60 8.55 11.89 17.29
C ARG A 60 9.23 11.89 15.92
N GLY A 61 9.04 12.92 15.10
CA GLY A 61 9.60 12.99 13.75
C GLY A 61 9.05 11.90 12.82
N ILE A 62 7.75 11.60 12.97
CA ILE A 62 7.07 10.56 12.19
C ILE A 62 5.97 11.14 11.30
N ILE A 63 5.62 10.38 10.27
CA ILE A 63 4.45 10.59 9.42
C ILE A 63 3.64 9.31 9.37
N ARG A 64 2.34 9.37 9.70
CA ARG A 64 1.44 8.23 9.49
C ARG A 64 0.82 8.30 8.11
N MET A 65 0.98 7.22 7.35
CA MET A 65 0.49 7.05 5.99
C MET A 65 -0.24 5.71 5.93
N ASP A 66 -1.35 5.62 5.19
CA ASP A 66 -1.98 4.33 4.92
C ASP A 66 -1.21 3.54 3.85
N GLY A 67 -1.57 2.27 3.63
CA GLY A 67 -0.90 1.41 2.64
C GLY A 67 -0.97 1.93 1.20
N ILE A 68 -2.03 2.65 0.84
CA ILE A 68 -2.19 3.21 -0.52
C ILE A 68 -1.20 4.35 -0.73
N LEU A 69 -1.12 5.27 0.23
CA LEU A 69 -0.22 6.41 0.18
C LEU A 69 1.25 5.96 0.26
N ARG A 70 1.55 4.92 1.07
CA ARG A 70 2.86 4.25 1.07
C ARG A 70 3.20 3.68 -0.30
N LYS A 71 2.28 2.94 -0.93
CA LYS A 71 2.46 2.37 -2.27
C LYS A 71 2.67 3.46 -3.31
N ASN A 72 1.92 4.56 -3.27
CA ASN A 72 2.10 5.70 -4.17
C ASN A 72 3.51 6.29 -4.04
N ALA A 73 3.96 6.56 -2.81
CA ALA A 73 5.31 7.05 -2.52
C ALA A 73 6.43 6.01 -2.82
N GLY A 74 6.07 4.73 -2.97
CA GLY A 74 7.03 3.64 -3.15
C GLY A 74 7.88 3.39 -1.91
N VAL A 75 7.29 3.53 -0.72
CA VAL A 75 7.96 3.33 0.58
C VAL A 75 7.18 2.37 1.43
N SER A 76 7.79 1.90 2.51
CA SER A 76 7.15 1.04 3.49
C SER A 76 7.20 1.61 4.89
N VAL A 77 6.58 0.89 5.83
CA VAL A 77 6.67 1.24 7.24
C VAL A 77 8.13 1.23 7.70
N ASP A 78 8.49 2.24 8.49
CA ASP A 78 9.84 2.50 9.02
C ASP A 78 10.90 3.02 8.03
N ASP A 79 10.55 3.19 6.75
CA ASP A 79 11.35 3.98 5.81
C ASP A 79 11.28 5.48 6.16
N THR A 80 12.07 6.29 5.47
CA THR A 80 12.03 7.75 5.59
C THR A 80 11.52 8.38 4.31
N VAL A 81 10.68 9.40 4.46
CA VAL A 81 10.22 10.25 3.36
C VAL A 81 10.57 11.70 3.65
N THR A 82 10.72 12.49 2.59
CA THR A 82 10.84 13.93 2.71
C THR A 82 9.53 14.58 2.32
N ILE A 83 9.02 15.50 3.14
CA ILE A 83 7.78 16.21 2.85
C ILE A 83 8.01 17.68 2.59
N ARG A 84 7.15 18.27 1.76
CA ARG A 84 7.06 19.71 1.49
C ARG A 84 5.61 20.16 1.33
N LYS A 85 5.35 21.45 1.54
CA LYS A 85 4.07 22.05 1.13
C LYS A 85 3.89 21.89 -0.38
N ALA A 86 2.70 21.48 -0.82
CA ALA A 86 2.40 21.38 -2.24
C ALA A 86 2.07 22.77 -2.81
N ASP A 87 2.55 23.02 -4.02
CA ASP A 87 2.00 24.06 -4.88
C ASP A 87 0.89 23.40 -5.70
N ALA A 88 -0.32 23.43 -5.15
CA ALA A 88 -1.45 22.66 -5.67
C ALA A 88 -2.43 23.58 -6.38
N SER A 89 -2.85 23.18 -7.58
CA SER A 89 -3.86 23.88 -8.36
C SER A 89 -5.20 23.14 -8.30
N ASP A 90 -6.30 23.86 -8.52
CA ASP A 90 -7.59 23.21 -8.74
C ASP A 90 -7.56 22.43 -10.05
N ALA A 91 -7.98 21.17 -10.02
CA ALA A 91 -8.03 20.34 -11.21
C ALA A 91 -9.14 20.84 -12.15
N VAL A 92 -8.79 21.09 -13.42
CA VAL A 92 -9.74 21.31 -14.51
C VAL A 92 -10.27 19.96 -14.99
N ARG A 93 -9.36 19.00 -15.22
CA ARG A 93 -9.70 17.64 -15.66
C ARG A 93 -8.81 16.61 -14.96
N VAL A 94 -9.39 15.46 -14.63
CA VAL A 94 -8.66 14.29 -14.15
C VAL A 94 -9.13 13.06 -14.92
N THR A 95 -8.17 12.30 -15.45
CA THR A 95 -8.44 11.01 -16.12
C THR A 95 -8.02 9.86 -15.21
N LEU A 96 -8.96 8.98 -14.91
CA LEU A 96 -8.77 7.79 -14.09
C LEU A 96 -8.91 6.51 -14.91
N ALA A 97 -8.23 5.44 -14.50
CA ALA A 97 -8.43 4.10 -15.03
C ALA A 97 -8.63 3.08 -13.91
N PHE A 98 -9.38 2.01 -14.20
CA PHE A 98 -9.53 0.89 -13.27
C PHE A 98 -8.27 0.05 -13.24
N TYR A 99 -7.90 -0.43 -12.05
CA TYR A 99 -6.96 -1.54 -11.93
C TYR A 99 -7.57 -2.85 -12.39
N GLN A 100 -8.82 -3.06 -11.98
CA GLN A 100 -9.67 -4.18 -12.36
C GLN A 100 -11.09 -3.64 -12.45
N LYS A 101 -11.78 -3.97 -13.54
CA LYS A 101 -13.18 -3.60 -13.73
C LYS A 101 -14.03 -4.86 -13.61
N SER A 102 -14.99 -4.86 -12.69
CA SER A 102 -15.99 -5.92 -12.65
C SER A 102 -16.80 -5.89 -13.97
N PRO A 103 -17.08 -7.03 -14.61
CA PRO A 103 -17.88 -7.07 -15.84
C PRO A 103 -19.23 -6.36 -15.69
N ASP A 104 -19.83 -6.44 -14.50
CA ASP A 104 -21.15 -5.88 -14.19
C ASP A 104 -21.11 -4.38 -13.82
N LEU A 105 -19.92 -3.77 -13.72
CA LEU A 105 -19.79 -2.36 -13.36
C LEU A 105 -20.00 -1.48 -14.60
N GLU A 106 -21.17 -0.87 -14.69
CA GLU A 106 -21.45 0.18 -15.66
C GLU A 106 -20.83 1.52 -15.20
N VAL A 107 -20.27 2.27 -16.14
CA VAL A 107 -19.64 3.58 -15.89
C VAL A 107 -20.53 4.63 -16.52
N ASP A 108 -21.56 5.02 -15.77
CA ASP A 108 -22.52 6.06 -16.15
C ASP A 108 -22.23 7.38 -15.40
N ASP A 109 -23.02 8.42 -15.71
CA ASP A 109 -22.87 9.74 -15.10
C ASP A 109 -23.11 9.70 -13.57
N GLU A 110 -23.96 8.80 -13.08
CA GLU A 110 -24.21 8.64 -11.65
C GLU A 110 -22.98 8.08 -10.93
N PHE A 111 -22.36 7.05 -11.50
CA PHE A 111 -21.11 6.46 -11.00
C PHE A 111 -19.96 7.47 -11.03
N ILE A 112 -19.79 8.21 -12.15
CA ILE A 112 -18.77 9.26 -12.24
C ILE A 112 -19.03 10.34 -11.17
N GLY A 113 -20.27 10.75 -10.97
CA GLY A 113 -20.66 11.68 -9.91
C GLY A 113 -20.42 11.13 -8.50
N TYR A 114 -20.55 9.83 -8.28
CA TYR A 114 -20.19 9.17 -7.03
C TYR A 114 -18.67 9.20 -6.78
N VAL A 115 -17.87 8.82 -7.77
CA VAL A 115 -16.40 8.84 -7.70
C VAL A 115 -15.92 10.27 -7.46
N SER A 116 -16.41 11.24 -8.23
CA SER A 116 -16.08 12.67 -8.06
C SER A 116 -16.34 13.18 -6.65
N ARG A 117 -17.51 12.87 -6.06
CA ARG A 117 -17.83 13.27 -4.68
C ARG A 117 -16.87 12.68 -3.63
N ASN A 118 -16.40 11.46 -3.84
CA ASN A 118 -15.46 10.80 -2.93
C ASN A 118 -14.00 11.27 -3.13
N LEU A 119 -13.72 11.92 -4.26
CA LEU A 119 -12.41 12.49 -4.57
C LEU A 119 -12.30 13.99 -4.23
N LEU A 120 -13.41 14.67 -3.94
CA LEU A 120 -13.43 16.08 -3.54
C LEU A 120 -12.40 16.41 -2.46
N MET A 121 -11.66 17.49 -2.68
CA MET A 121 -10.61 18.03 -1.81
C MET A 121 -9.41 17.10 -1.59
N ARG A 122 -9.29 16.02 -2.37
CA ARG A 122 -8.12 15.13 -2.31
C ARG A 122 -7.09 15.57 -3.35
N PRO A 123 -5.85 15.83 -2.93
CA PRO A 123 -4.76 16.07 -3.85
C PRO A 123 -4.36 14.76 -4.52
N MET A 124 -3.89 14.86 -5.76
CA MET A 124 -3.35 13.74 -6.52
C MET A 124 -2.30 14.19 -7.51
N LEU A 125 -1.45 13.24 -7.89
CA LEU A 125 -0.49 13.32 -8.98
C LEU A 125 -0.79 12.25 -10.02
N LYS A 126 -0.43 12.51 -11.29
CA LYS A 126 -0.30 11.46 -12.30
C LYS A 126 0.68 10.41 -11.77
N GLY A 127 0.19 9.19 -11.53
CA GLY A 127 0.99 8.23 -10.76
C GLY A 127 0.21 7.58 -9.62
N ASP A 128 -0.69 8.34 -9.03
CA ASP A 128 -1.30 7.94 -7.78
C ASP A 128 -2.39 6.88 -7.97
N ILE A 129 -2.52 6.06 -6.94
CA ILE A 129 -3.66 5.20 -6.69
C ILE A 129 -4.63 5.95 -5.79
N MET A 130 -5.87 6.08 -6.24
CA MET A 130 -6.97 6.70 -5.51
C MET A 130 -8.00 5.63 -5.17
N ALA A 131 -8.24 5.41 -3.88
CA ALA A 131 -9.30 4.53 -3.42
C ALA A 131 -10.61 5.30 -3.23
N VAL A 132 -11.69 4.78 -3.79
CA VAL A 132 -13.05 5.25 -3.54
C VAL A 132 -13.79 4.18 -2.75
N PRO A 133 -14.35 4.48 -1.56
CA PRO A 133 -15.14 3.50 -0.81
C PRO A 133 -16.35 3.10 -1.65
N ILE A 134 -16.77 1.83 -1.59
CA ILE A 134 -17.99 1.38 -2.25
C ILE A 134 -18.82 0.57 -1.26
N SER A 135 -19.94 1.14 -0.85
CA SER A 135 -20.81 0.50 0.15
C SER A 135 -21.54 -0.75 -0.37
N ALA A 136 -21.59 -0.97 -1.69
CA ALA A 136 -22.46 -1.97 -2.31
C ALA A 136 -21.82 -3.34 -2.60
N PHE A 137 -20.48 -3.49 -2.54
CA PHE A 137 -19.81 -4.62 -3.22
C PHE A 137 -18.85 -5.48 -2.40
N ASN A 138 -18.93 -5.53 -1.05
CA ASN A 138 -17.96 -6.25 -0.18
C ASN A 138 -16.47 -5.85 -0.36
N ALA A 139 -16.12 -5.10 -1.40
CA ALA A 139 -14.86 -4.43 -1.64
C ALA A 139 -14.87 -3.14 -0.81
N ARG A 140 -13.98 -3.07 0.19
CA ARG A 140 -13.87 -1.91 1.08
C ARG A 140 -13.57 -0.62 0.31
N PHE A 141 -12.83 -0.73 -0.80
CA PHE A 141 -12.48 0.38 -1.70
C PHE A 141 -12.27 -0.11 -3.14
N LEU A 142 -12.66 0.72 -4.12
CA LEU A 142 -12.34 0.53 -5.54
C LEU A 142 -11.14 1.42 -5.91
N PRO A 143 -9.99 0.83 -6.29
CA PRO A 143 -8.82 1.59 -6.70
C PRO A 143 -8.93 2.09 -8.13
N PHE A 144 -8.50 3.34 -8.30
CA PHE A 144 -8.28 3.98 -9.58
C PHE A 144 -6.83 4.42 -9.71
N ARG A 145 -6.29 4.32 -10.91
CA ARG A 145 -5.00 4.90 -11.30
C ARG A 145 -5.25 6.29 -11.88
N VAL A 146 -4.54 7.30 -11.40
CA VAL A 146 -4.52 8.62 -12.04
C VAL A 146 -3.64 8.56 -13.28
N LEU A 147 -4.27 8.58 -14.45
CA LEU A 147 -3.57 8.56 -15.73
C LEU A 147 -3.03 9.93 -16.09
N GLU A 148 -3.87 10.96 -15.94
CA GLU A 148 -3.55 12.33 -16.35
C GLU A 148 -4.28 13.34 -15.46
N THR A 149 -3.67 14.52 -15.32
CA THR A 149 -4.20 15.65 -14.59
C THR A 149 -4.02 16.92 -15.42
N GLU A 150 -5.02 17.79 -15.42
CA GLU A 150 -4.96 19.12 -16.02
C GLU A 150 -5.28 20.16 -14.95
N PRO A 151 -4.33 21.08 -14.62
CA PRO A 151 -2.97 21.16 -15.13
C PRO A 151 -2.06 20.00 -14.67
N GLU A 152 -0.88 19.89 -15.27
CA GLU A 152 0.16 18.96 -14.78
C GLU A 152 0.66 19.38 -13.39
N GLY A 153 1.05 18.40 -12.58
CA GLY A 153 1.54 18.61 -11.21
C GLY A 153 0.53 18.18 -10.15
N VAL A 154 0.66 18.72 -8.94
CA VAL A 154 -0.26 18.39 -7.85
C VAL A 154 -1.57 19.14 -8.09
N VAL A 155 -2.66 18.39 -8.27
CA VAL A 155 -3.99 18.97 -8.43
C VAL A 155 -4.92 18.52 -7.32
N VAL A 156 -5.88 19.37 -6.98
CA VAL A 156 -6.95 19.07 -6.02
C VAL A 156 -8.27 18.99 -6.76
N VAL A 157 -9.00 17.89 -6.57
CA VAL A 157 -10.35 17.75 -7.17
C VAL A 157 -11.32 18.69 -6.46
N THR A 158 -12.00 19.52 -7.24
CA THR A 158 -13.03 20.45 -6.77
C THR A 158 -14.38 20.14 -7.43
N LYS A 159 -15.42 20.91 -7.10
CA LYS A 159 -16.74 20.76 -7.74
C LYS A 159 -16.75 21.09 -9.23
N GLY A 160 -15.76 21.86 -9.71
CA GLY A 160 -15.63 22.25 -11.12
C GLY A 160 -14.78 21.31 -11.95
N THR A 161 -14.18 20.28 -11.33
CA THR A 161 -13.30 19.34 -12.02
C THR A 161 -14.11 18.39 -12.90
N GLU A 162 -13.75 18.31 -14.17
CA GLU A 162 -14.22 17.28 -15.10
C GLU A 162 -13.51 15.96 -14.78
N LEU A 163 -14.27 14.94 -14.35
CA LEU A 163 -13.73 13.62 -14.07
C LEU A 163 -14.05 12.67 -15.24
N VAL A 164 -13.00 12.09 -15.83
CA VAL A 164 -13.12 11.10 -16.90
C VAL A 164 -12.63 9.76 -16.39
N ILE A 165 -13.41 8.70 -16.57
CA ILE A 165 -13.00 7.33 -16.25
C ILE A 165 -12.81 6.59 -17.58
N ALA A 166 -11.57 6.24 -17.89
CA ALA A 166 -11.21 5.52 -19.10
C ALA A 166 -11.81 4.10 -19.09
N SER A 167 -12.18 3.62 -20.27
CA SER A 167 -12.65 2.24 -20.47
C SER A 167 -11.52 1.21 -20.33
N GLU A 168 -10.28 1.63 -20.58
CA GLU A 168 -9.09 0.81 -20.47
C GLU A 168 -8.77 0.53 -18.99
N VAL A 169 -8.39 -0.72 -18.71
CA VAL A 169 -7.82 -1.10 -17.43
C VAL A 169 -6.31 -0.93 -17.49
N VAL A 170 -5.71 -0.65 -16.32
CA VAL A 170 -4.25 -0.60 -16.18
C VAL A 170 -3.65 -1.94 -16.64
N ALA A 171 -2.52 -1.89 -17.35
CA ALA A 171 -1.83 -3.08 -17.83
C ALA A 171 -1.52 -4.06 -16.67
N GLU A 172 -1.63 -5.36 -16.93
CA GLU A 172 -1.57 -6.42 -15.91
C GLU A 172 -0.28 -6.36 -15.05
N GLU A 173 0.85 -5.96 -15.66
CA GLU A 173 2.15 -5.78 -14.99
C GLU A 173 2.14 -4.64 -13.96
N GLU A 174 1.41 -3.55 -14.24
CA GLU A 174 1.19 -2.43 -13.32
C GLU A 174 0.03 -2.69 -12.37
N ALA A 175 -0.88 -3.59 -12.75
CA ALA A 175 -2.08 -3.96 -12.01
C ALA A 175 -1.81 -4.96 -10.89
N ARG A 176 -0.67 -4.85 -10.19
CA ARG A 176 -0.52 -5.55 -8.90
C ARG A 176 -1.65 -5.06 -8.00
N PRO A 177 -2.60 -5.93 -7.60
CA PRO A 177 -3.74 -5.51 -6.81
C PRO A 177 -3.27 -4.77 -5.56
N MET A 178 -4.12 -3.92 -4.98
CA MET A 178 -3.91 -3.51 -3.61
C MET A 178 -3.98 -4.78 -2.77
N GLY A 179 -2.82 -5.40 -2.51
CA GLY A 179 -2.72 -6.52 -1.61
C GLY A 179 -3.16 -6.09 -0.22
N ILE A 180 -3.40 -7.07 0.64
CA ILE A 180 -3.76 -6.84 2.03
C ILE A 180 -2.66 -5.98 2.67
N THR A 181 -3.07 -4.96 3.42
CA THR A 181 -2.18 -4.06 4.17
C THR A 181 -2.16 -4.46 5.65
N TYR A 182 -1.17 -3.99 6.41
CA TYR A 182 -1.13 -4.25 7.86
C TYR A 182 -2.37 -3.71 8.59
N GLU A 183 -2.92 -2.59 8.11
CA GLU A 183 -4.09 -1.95 8.69
C GLU A 183 -5.37 -2.80 8.61
N GLU A 184 -5.41 -3.75 7.67
CA GLU A 184 -6.55 -4.65 7.47
C GLU A 184 -6.55 -5.85 8.42
N ILE A 185 -5.44 -6.09 9.12
CA ILE A 185 -5.29 -7.22 10.06
C ILE A 185 -5.67 -6.77 11.47
N GLY A 186 -6.87 -7.16 11.91
CA GLY A 186 -7.36 -6.87 13.25
C GLY A 186 -6.83 -7.85 14.31
N GLY A 187 -6.48 -7.34 15.49
CA GLY A 187 -6.26 -8.15 16.70
C GLY A 187 -4.95 -8.92 16.79
N LEU A 188 -4.05 -8.83 15.80
CA LEU A 188 -2.80 -9.61 15.72
C LEU A 188 -1.55 -8.73 15.65
N LYS A 189 -1.55 -7.59 16.36
CA LYS A 189 -0.47 -6.59 16.27
C LYS A 189 0.88 -7.13 16.75
N ASP A 190 0.88 -7.90 17.83
CA ASP A 190 2.11 -8.43 18.44
C ASP A 190 2.71 -9.57 17.59
N GLU A 191 1.85 -10.41 17.01
CA GLU A 191 2.23 -11.45 16.05
C GLU A 191 2.79 -10.83 14.78
N LEU A 192 2.12 -9.79 14.25
CA LEU A 192 2.56 -9.09 13.06
C LEU A 192 3.91 -8.42 13.28
N MET A 193 4.14 -7.78 14.43
CA MET A 193 5.44 -7.19 14.76
C MET A 193 6.55 -8.24 14.76
N ARG A 194 6.34 -9.42 15.37
CA ARG A 194 7.31 -10.52 15.37
C ARG A 194 7.61 -11.02 13.96
N ILE A 195 6.59 -11.17 13.12
CA ILE A 195 6.78 -11.63 11.73
C ILE A 195 7.51 -10.58 10.90
N ARG A 196 7.25 -9.30 11.11
CA ARG A 196 7.99 -8.19 10.47
C ARG A 196 9.47 -8.22 10.85
N GLU A 197 9.80 -8.45 12.11
CA GLU A 197 11.20 -8.59 12.56
C GLU A 197 11.91 -9.78 11.91
N MET A 198 11.20 -10.90 11.74
CA MET A 198 11.77 -12.13 11.16
C MET A 198 11.87 -12.08 9.63
N ILE A 199 10.98 -11.38 8.95
CA ILE A 199 10.89 -11.41 7.47
C ILE A 199 11.25 -10.06 6.85
N GLU A 200 10.59 -8.98 7.27
CA GLU A 200 10.73 -7.67 6.63
C GLU A 200 12.09 -7.03 6.94
N PHE A 201 12.58 -7.12 8.17
CA PHE A 201 13.83 -6.48 8.57
C PHE A 201 15.06 -7.07 7.87
N PRO A 202 15.21 -8.41 7.72
CA PRO A 202 16.29 -8.98 6.92
C PRO A 202 16.32 -8.49 5.47
N LEU A 203 15.15 -8.36 4.84
CA LEU A 203 15.03 -7.94 3.44
C LEU A 203 15.39 -6.46 3.26
N LYS A 204 14.94 -5.60 4.18
CA LYS A 204 15.11 -4.14 4.06
C LYS A 204 16.36 -3.59 4.70
N ARG A 205 16.91 -4.28 5.71
CA ARG A 205 18.06 -3.83 6.50
C ARG A 205 19.15 -4.90 6.61
N PRO A 206 19.60 -5.50 5.50
CA PRO A 206 20.60 -6.57 5.54
C PRO A 206 21.93 -6.11 6.15
N GLU A 207 22.26 -4.82 6.09
CA GLU A 207 23.41 -4.22 6.76
C GLU A 207 23.35 -4.31 8.29
N LEU A 208 22.15 -4.27 8.90
CA LEU A 208 22.01 -4.40 10.35
C LEU A 208 22.40 -5.81 10.81
N PHE A 209 21.92 -6.84 10.10
CA PHE A 209 22.24 -8.25 10.37
C PHE A 209 23.73 -8.53 10.18
N ARG A 210 24.32 -8.02 9.09
CA ARG A 210 25.77 -8.10 8.85
C ARG A 210 26.60 -7.44 9.95
N ARG A 211 26.19 -6.27 10.44
CA ARG A 211 26.89 -5.56 11.52
C ARG A 211 26.79 -6.27 12.86
N LEU A 212 25.66 -6.89 13.14
CA LEU A 212 25.43 -7.66 14.37
C LEU A 212 26.05 -9.07 14.31
N GLY A 213 26.45 -9.54 13.13
CA GLY A 213 27.01 -10.88 12.93
C GLY A 213 25.99 -12.00 13.17
N ILE A 214 24.71 -11.71 12.93
CA ILE A 214 23.61 -12.67 13.08
C ILE A 214 23.03 -13.02 11.72
N ASP A 215 22.71 -14.30 11.54
CA ASP A 215 21.99 -14.75 10.35
C ASP A 215 20.49 -14.48 10.51
N PRO A 216 19.81 -13.99 9.46
CA PRO A 216 18.37 -13.87 9.49
C PRO A 216 17.71 -15.26 9.53
N PRO A 217 16.54 -15.40 10.17
CA PRO A 217 15.80 -16.66 10.16
C PRO A 217 15.39 -16.99 8.72
N ARG A 218 15.55 -18.26 8.34
CA ARG A 218 15.26 -18.74 6.96
C ARG A 218 13.83 -19.26 6.76
N GLY A 219 13.07 -19.41 7.86
CA GLY A 219 11.72 -19.93 7.82
C GLY A 219 10.94 -19.53 9.07
N VAL A 220 9.64 -19.31 8.90
CA VAL A 220 8.71 -18.95 9.98
C VAL A 220 7.55 -19.93 9.93
N LEU A 221 7.24 -20.57 11.05
CA LEU A 221 6.07 -21.44 11.19
C LEU A 221 4.95 -20.67 11.88
N LEU A 222 3.84 -20.48 11.18
CA LEU A 222 2.61 -19.92 11.75
C LEU A 222 1.70 -21.05 12.17
N TYR A 223 1.38 -21.15 13.46
CA TYR A 223 0.49 -22.17 14.00
C TYR A 223 -0.70 -21.56 14.74
N GLY A 224 -1.80 -22.30 14.80
CA GLY A 224 -3.02 -21.89 15.49
C GLY A 224 -4.28 -22.42 14.79
N PRO A 225 -5.47 -22.26 15.40
CA PRO A 225 -6.73 -22.74 14.84
C PRO A 225 -6.98 -22.24 13.40
N PRO A 226 -7.78 -22.95 12.59
CA PRO A 226 -8.22 -22.44 11.28
C PRO A 226 -8.99 -21.12 11.46
N GLY A 227 -8.89 -20.22 10.47
CA GLY A 227 -9.58 -18.93 10.48
C GLY A 227 -8.92 -17.80 11.29
N THR A 228 -7.75 -18.02 11.88
CA THR A 228 -7.01 -16.97 12.63
C THR A 228 -6.19 -16.00 11.77
N GLY A 229 -6.31 -16.07 10.44
CA GLY A 229 -5.67 -15.10 9.54
C GLY A 229 -4.20 -15.35 9.19
N LYS A 230 -3.67 -16.57 9.38
CA LYS A 230 -2.28 -16.96 9.01
C LYS A 230 -1.92 -16.57 7.57
N THR A 231 -2.76 -16.98 6.61
CA THR A 231 -2.58 -16.66 5.18
C THR A 231 -2.71 -15.16 4.91
N LEU A 232 -3.57 -14.44 5.65
CA LEU A 232 -3.71 -12.99 5.51
C LEU A 232 -2.44 -12.26 5.95
N ILE A 233 -1.86 -12.67 7.08
CA ILE A 233 -0.59 -12.11 7.58
C ILE A 233 0.54 -12.33 6.57
N ALA A 234 0.69 -13.55 6.07
CA ALA A 234 1.74 -13.87 5.09
C ALA A 234 1.63 -13.00 3.84
N LYS A 235 0.41 -12.83 3.31
CA LYS A 235 0.14 -11.95 2.17
C LYS A 235 0.44 -10.48 2.46
N ALA A 236 0.06 -9.98 3.64
CA ALA A 236 0.30 -8.59 4.02
C ALA A 236 1.80 -8.30 4.16
N VAL A 237 2.55 -9.19 4.79
CA VAL A 237 4.01 -9.04 4.94
C VAL A 237 4.71 -9.07 3.59
N ALA A 238 4.28 -9.92 2.66
CA ALA A 238 4.84 -9.93 1.31
C ALA A 238 4.57 -8.64 0.55
N ASN A 239 3.32 -8.17 0.59
CA ASN A 239 2.91 -6.94 -0.07
C ASN A 239 3.64 -5.72 0.49
N GLU A 240 3.74 -5.58 1.81
CA GLU A 240 4.40 -4.44 2.49
C GLU A 240 5.93 -4.53 2.44
N SER A 241 6.52 -5.71 2.30
CA SER A 241 7.95 -5.88 2.05
C SER A 241 8.35 -5.65 0.59
N GLY A 242 7.39 -5.61 -0.33
CA GLY A 242 7.64 -5.55 -1.77
C GLY A 242 8.15 -6.87 -2.35
N ALA A 243 8.07 -7.96 -1.59
CA ALA A 243 8.54 -9.28 -2.00
C ALA A 243 7.51 -10.00 -2.90
N THR A 244 8.00 -10.74 -3.88
CA THR A 244 7.16 -11.62 -4.71
C THR A 244 6.59 -12.75 -3.85
N PHE A 245 5.27 -12.94 -3.88
CA PHE A 245 4.60 -13.95 -3.04
C PHE A 245 4.29 -15.22 -3.83
N PHE A 246 4.93 -16.33 -3.48
CA PHE A 246 4.67 -17.64 -4.03
C PHE A 246 3.87 -18.47 -3.03
N THR A 247 2.75 -19.05 -3.47
CA THR A 247 1.94 -19.95 -2.66
C THR A 247 2.11 -21.39 -3.14
N ILE A 248 2.18 -22.29 -2.17
CA ILE A 248 2.21 -23.73 -2.31
C ILE A 248 1.14 -24.27 -1.35
N GLN A 249 0.14 -24.99 -1.85
CA GLN A 249 -0.86 -25.64 -1.00
C GLN A 249 -0.47 -27.11 -0.79
N GLY A 250 -0.47 -27.59 0.46
CA GLY A 250 -0.19 -29.00 0.79
C GLY A 250 -0.94 -30.00 -0.09
N PRO A 251 -2.29 -29.87 -0.24
CA PRO A 251 -3.08 -30.76 -1.10
C PRO A 251 -2.69 -30.75 -2.59
N GLU A 252 -2.16 -29.64 -3.12
CA GLU A 252 -1.71 -29.54 -4.52
C GLU A 252 -0.43 -30.36 -4.78
N ILE A 253 0.33 -30.66 -3.73
CA ILE A 253 1.58 -31.42 -3.82
C ILE A 253 1.31 -32.92 -3.71
N VAL A 254 0.18 -33.36 -3.15
CA VAL A 254 -0.13 -34.79 -3.02
C VAL A 254 -0.59 -35.35 -4.37
N SER A 255 0.37 -35.71 -5.22
CA SER A 255 0.10 -36.36 -6.51
C SER A 255 0.13 -37.89 -6.36
N LYS A 256 -0.60 -38.58 -7.26
CA LYS A 256 -0.60 -40.05 -7.35
C LYS A 256 0.65 -40.61 -8.04
N TYR A 257 1.48 -39.75 -8.63
CA TYR A 257 2.61 -40.12 -9.47
C TYR A 257 3.93 -39.75 -8.79
N TYR A 258 4.81 -40.74 -8.68
CA TYR A 258 6.10 -40.59 -7.98
C TYR A 258 6.99 -39.56 -8.68
N GLY A 259 7.48 -38.55 -7.95
CA GLY A 259 8.46 -37.54 -8.42
C GLY A 259 7.88 -36.24 -8.98
N GLU A 260 6.63 -36.23 -9.44
CA GLU A 260 5.99 -35.02 -10.00
C GLU A 260 5.82 -33.91 -8.96
N SER A 261 5.47 -34.30 -7.73
CA SER A 261 5.36 -33.41 -6.57
C SER A 261 6.67 -32.71 -6.21
N GLU A 262 7.79 -33.45 -6.25
CA GLU A 262 9.12 -32.92 -5.93
C GLU A 262 9.63 -31.96 -7.01
N GLU A 263 9.37 -32.28 -8.28
CA GLU A 263 9.72 -31.42 -9.41
C GLU A 263 8.95 -30.08 -9.35
N HIS A 264 7.64 -30.13 -9.06
CA HIS A 264 6.83 -28.93 -8.90
C HIS A 264 7.31 -28.07 -7.73
N LEU A 265 7.60 -28.68 -6.58
CA LEU A 265 8.20 -28.00 -5.44
C LEU A 265 9.52 -27.32 -5.81
N ARG A 266 10.45 -28.07 -6.41
CA ARG A 266 11.76 -27.54 -6.83
C ARG A 266 11.61 -26.34 -7.75
N ARG A 267 10.75 -26.45 -8.77
CA ARG A 267 10.49 -25.37 -9.72
C ARG A 267 9.93 -24.11 -9.04
N LYS A 268 9.04 -24.26 -8.05
CA LYS A 268 8.51 -23.10 -7.29
C LYS A 268 9.60 -22.39 -6.51
N PHE A 269 10.52 -23.13 -5.89
CA PHE A 269 11.67 -22.56 -5.18
C PHE A 269 12.67 -21.89 -6.14
N GLU A 270 12.96 -22.50 -7.29
CA GLU A 270 13.80 -21.91 -8.34
C GLU A 270 13.20 -20.59 -8.86
N MET A 271 11.89 -20.58 -9.16
CA MET A 271 11.19 -19.35 -9.55
C MET A 271 11.25 -18.28 -8.46
N ALA A 272 11.14 -18.65 -7.18
CA ALA A 272 11.24 -17.70 -6.09
C ALA A 272 12.65 -17.09 -5.97
N GLU A 273 13.69 -17.87 -6.22
CA GLU A 273 15.08 -17.39 -6.25
C GLU A 273 15.31 -16.42 -7.42
N GLU A 274 14.79 -16.74 -8.61
CA GLU A 274 14.86 -15.86 -9.79
C GLU A 274 14.13 -14.53 -9.60
N HIS A 275 13.04 -14.51 -8.83
CA HIS A 275 12.21 -13.33 -8.58
C HIS A 275 12.46 -12.69 -7.20
N ALA A 276 13.66 -12.90 -6.64
CA ALA A 276 14.05 -12.32 -5.36
C ALA A 276 14.00 -10.77 -5.37
N PRO A 277 13.56 -10.11 -4.27
CA PRO A 277 13.15 -10.69 -3.00
C PRO A 277 11.80 -11.41 -3.09
N ALA A 278 11.71 -12.61 -2.50
CA ALA A 278 10.52 -13.46 -2.58
C ALA A 278 10.20 -14.13 -1.24
N ILE A 279 8.91 -14.40 -1.02
CA ILE A 279 8.38 -15.18 0.10
C ILE A 279 7.69 -16.40 -0.48
N VAL A 280 8.14 -17.59 -0.07
CA VAL A 280 7.47 -18.86 -0.35
C VAL A 280 6.60 -19.21 0.85
N PHE A 281 5.29 -19.24 0.65
CA PHE A 281 4.31 -19.61 1.66
C PHE A 281 3.76 -21.00 1.37
N ILE A 282 3.99 -21.92 2.31
CA ILE A 282 3.46 -23.28 2.27
C ILE A 282 2.27 -23.32 3.23
N ASP A 283 1.06 -23.42 2.68
CA ASP A 283 -0.16 -23.62 3.47
C ASP A 283 -0.41 -25.11 3.66
N GLU A 284 -0.94 -25.50 4.82
CA GLU A 284 -1.20 -26.91 5.18
C GLU A 284 0.06 -27.81 5.03
N ILE A 285 1.12 -27.46 5.76
CA ILE A 285 2.39 -28.22 5.77
C ILE A 285 2.35 -29.47 6.65
N ASP A 286 1.34 -29.58 7.52
CA ASP A 286 1.11 -30.73 8.42
C ASP A 286 0.67 -31.99 7.66
#